data_AF-A0AAW6MD67-F1
#
_entry.id   AF-A0AAW6MD67-F1
#
_cell.length_a   1.000
_cell.length_b   1.000
_cell.length_c   1.000
_cell.angle_alpha   90.00
_cell.angle_beta   90.00
_cell.angle_gamma   90.00
#
_symmetry.space_group_name_H-M   'P 1'
#
loop_
_entity.id
_entity.type
_entity.pdbx_description
1 polymer ?
#
loop_
_entity_poly.entity_id
_entity_poly.type
_entity_poly.pdbx_seq_one_letter_code
_entity_poly.pdbx_strand_id
1 'polypeptide(L)'
;TLPESLTYMGSAFEGCTSLTSITIPNSVTYVDVSAFAGCTSLTEIKVAVENPNYVSVNGVLYNKSRTVLTCYPAGKKDKSYKIINSATRIDNRAFYR
;
A
#
# COMPACT_ATOMS: atom_id res chain seq x y z
N THR A 1 2.12 -14.98 3.55
CA THR A 1 1.03 -14.98 2.56
C THR A 1 -0.25 -14.61 3.27
N LEU A 2 -1.10 -13.76 2.69
CA LEU A 2 -2.39 -13.38 3.28
C LEU A 2 -3.50 -14.36 2.83
N PRO A 3 -4.52 -14.63 3.66
CA PRO A 3 -5.61 -15.50 3.27
C PRO A 3 -6.55 -14.80 2.27
N GLU A 4 -7.08 -15.56 1.31
CA GLU A 4 -8.00 -15.04 0.27
C GLU A 4 -9.36 -14.61 0.80
N SER A 5 -9.70 -14.91 2.06
CA SER A 5 -10.90 -14.42 2.75
C SER A 5 -10.68 -13.13 3.55
N LEU A 6 -9.46 -12.57 3.57
CA LEU A 6 -9.15 -11.39 4.35
C LEU A 6 -9.84 -10.15 3.78
N THR A 7 -10.73 -9.54 4.54
CA THR A 7 -11.47 -8.34 4.11
C THR A 7 -10.90 -7.03 4.64
N TYR A 8 -10.21 -7.08 5.78
CA TYR A 8 -9.78 -5.89 6.52
C TYR A 8 -8.32 -5.99 6.95
N MET A 9 -7.56 -4.92 6.72
CA MET A 9 -6.18 -4.77 7.18
C MET A 9 -6.09 -3.52 8.06
N GLY A 10 -6.01 -3.70 9.39
CA GLY A 10 -5.69 -2.62 10.33
C GLY A 10 -4.21 -2.22 10.27
N SER A 11 -3.67 -1.65 11.35
CA SER A 11 -2.23 -1.43 11.56
C SER A 11 -1.40 -2.73 11.71
N ALA A 12 -1.80 -3.82 11.06
CA ALA A 12 -1.34 -5.18 11.32
C ALA A 12 0.16 -5.41 11.03
N PHE A 13 0.76 -4.61 10.15
CA PHE A 13 2.19 -4.68 9.84
C PHE A 13 2.95 -3.45 10.34
N GLU A 14 2.37 -2.62 11.21
CA GLU A 14 3.08 -1.46 11.75
C GLU A 14 4.40 -1.90 12.42
N GLY A 15 5.51 -1.29 12.00
CA GLY A 15 6.85 -1.60 12.51
C GLY A 15 7.45 -2.92 12.02
N CYS A 16 6.86 -3.60 11.03
CA CYS A 16 7.42 -4.81 10.45
C CYS A 16 8.66 -4.51 9.57
N THR A 17 9.80 -4.25 10.21
CA THR A 17 11.05 -3.83 9.56
C THR A 17 11.71 -4.89 8.69
N SER A 18 11.32 -6.16 8.81
CA SER A 18 11.83 -7.26 7.96
C SER A 18 10.93 -7.54 6.74
N LEU A 19 9.75 -6.94 6.65
CA LEU A 19 8.83 -7.16 5.53
C LEU A 19 9.34 -6.44 4.28
N THR A 20 9.65 -7.20 3.23
CA THR A 20 10.19 -6.65 1.97
C THR A 20 9.14 -6.45 0.89
N SER A 21 8.13 -7.32 0.84
CA SER A 21 7.00 -7.24 -0.09
C SER A 21 5.74 -7.85 0.53
N ILE A 22 4.58 -7.39 0.07
CA ILE A 22 3.29 -7.98 0.44
C ILE A 22 2.33 -7.91 -0.74
N THR A 23 1.44 -8.91 -0.86
CA THR A 23 0.36 -8.93 -1.85
C THR A 23 -0.98 -8.80 -1.14
N ILE A 24 -1.73 -7.76 -1.47
CA ILE A 24 -3.11 -7.54 -1.02
C ILE A 24 -4.05 -8.40 -1.89
N PRO A 25 -4.82 -9.35 -1.31
CA PRO A 25 -5.70 -10.25 -2.06
C PRO A 25 -6.97 -9.53 -2.55
N ASN A 26 -7.74 -10.19 -3.42
CA ASN A 26 -8.93 -9.62 -4.05
C ASN A 26 -10.02 -9.19 -3.05
N SER A 27 -10.13 -9.91 -1.93
CA SER A 27 -11.18 -9.75 -0.92
C SER A 27 -10.97 -8.56 0.01
N VAL A 28 -9.77 -7.96 0.06
CA VAL A 28 -9.52 -6.82 0.94
C VAL A 28 -10.30 -5.61 0.45
N THR A 29 -11.21 -5.15 1.32
CA THR A 29 -12.04 -3.96 1.11
C THR A 29 -11.53 -2.74 1.84
N TYR A 30 -10.72 -2.93 2.88
CA TYR A 30 -10.16 -1.83 3.66
C TYR A 30 -8.72 -2.10 4.09
N VAL A 31 -7.88 -1.09 3.89
CA VAL A 31 -6.50 -0.99 4.38
C VAL A 31 -6.38 0.29 5.18
N ASP A 32 -6.05 0.16 6.46
CA ASP A 32 -5.79 1.29 7.34
C ASP A 32 -4.58 2.10 6.87
N VAL A 33 -4.62 3.41 7.06
CA VAL A 33 -3.52 4.32 6.70
C VAL A 33 -2.20 3.97 7.39
N SER A 34 -2.25 3.27 8.52
CA SER A 34 -1.08 2.83 9.29
C SER A 34 -0.71 1.36 9.06
N ALA A 35 -1.40 0.65 8.16
CA ALA A 35 -1.19 -0.79 7.92
C ALA A 35 0.28 -1.17 7.70
N PHE A 36 1.06 -0.27 7.09
CA PHE A 36 2.47 -0.46 6.76
C PHE A 36 3.39 0.64 7.33
N ALA A 37 2.93 1.40 8.31
CA ALA A 37 3.76 2.43 8.94
C ALA A 37 5.00 1.79 9.60
N GLY A 38 6.19 2.35 9.42
CA GLY A 38 7.41 1.78 10.04
C GLY A 38 7.99 0.54 9.33
N CYS A 39 7.41 0.10 8.20
CA CYS A 39 7.91 -1.03 7.41
C CYS A 39 9.14 -0.62 6.57
N THR A 40 10.26 -0.33 7.23
CA THR A 40 11.46 0.28 6.62
C THR A 40 12.15 -0.55 5.53
N SER A 41 11.90 -1.86 5.45
CA SER A 41 12.40 -2.72 4.37
C SER A 41 11.38 -2.97 3.25
N LEU A 42 10.15 -2.47 3.36
CA LEU A 42 9.10 -2.72 2.38
C LEU A 42 9.38 -1.91 1.12
N THR A 43 9.71 -2.60 0.02
CA THR A 43 10.07 -1.97 -1.25
C THR A 43 8.91 -1.95 -2.25
N GLU A 44 7.93 -2.84 -2.06
CA GLU A 44 6.76 -2.96 -2.93
C GLU A 44 5.52 -3.46 -2.18
N ILE A 45 4.37 -2.90 -2.54
CA ILE A 45 3.05 -3.42 -2.21
C ILE A 45 2.41 -3.87 -3.53
N LYS A 46 2.14 -5.17 -3.66
CA LYS A 46 1.40 -5.76 -4.77
C LYS A 46 -0.08 -5.81 -4.42
N VAL A 47 -0.92 -5.78 -5.44
CA VAL A 47 -2.37 -5.94 -5.31
C VAL A 47 -2.82 -6.92 -6.37
N ALA A 48 -3.67 -7.87 -5.98
CA ALA A 48 -4.27 -8.82 -6.92
C ALA A 48 -5.11 -8.07 -7.97
N VAL A 49 -5.06 -8.54 -9.23
CA VAL A 49 -5.59 -7.80 -10.40
C VAL A 49 -7.09 -7.48 -10.24
N GLU A 50 -7.84 -8.41 -9.67
CA GLU A 50 -9.28 -8.33 -9.48
C GLU A 50 -9.69 -7.67 -8.15
N ASN A 51 -8.76 -7.14 -7.35
CA ASN A 51 -9.14 -6.37 -6.17
C ASN A 51 -9.93 -5.13 -6.63
N PRO A 52 -11.17 -4.92 -6.16
CA PRO A 52 -12.02 -3.84 -6.66
C PRO A 52 -11.74 -2.49 -5.98
N ASN A 53 -10.97 -2.46 -4.89
CA ASN A 53 -10.79 -1.28 -4.04
C ASN A 53 -9.39 -0.64 -4.15
N TYR A 54 -8.39 -1.44 -4.49
CA TYR A 54 -6.99 -1.02 -4.52
C TYR A 54 -6.30 -1.41 -5.82
N VAL A 55 -5.19 -0.74 -6.10
CA VAL A 55 -4.29 -1.09 -7.20
C VAL A 55 -2.86 -0.73 -6.82
N SER A 56 -1.91 -1.55 -7.27
CA SER A 56 -0.50 -1.21 -7.20
C SER A 56 -0.07 -0.48 -8.46
N VAL A 57 0.56 0.67 -8.32
CA VAL A 57 1.19 1.41 -9.41
C VAL A 57 2.68 1.46 -9.13
N ASN A 58 3.48 0.69 -9.86
CA ASN A 58 4.93 0.58 -9.67
C ASN A 58 5.35 0.22 -8.21
N GLY A 59 4.54 -0.60 -7.54
CA GLY A 59 4.75 -1.02 -6.15
C GLY A 59 4.19 -0.05 -5.10
N VAL A 60 3.57 1.06 -5.51
CA VAL A 60 2.91 2.04 -4.62
C VAL A 60 1.41 1.75 -4.56
N LEU A 61 0.84 1.77 -3.36
CA LEU A 61 -0.57 1.48 -3.14
C LEU A 61 -1.43 2.72 -3.40
N TYR A 62 -2.41 2.55 -4.29
CA TYR A 62 -3.47 3.50 -4.56
C TYR A 62 -4.83 2.86 -4.33
N ASN A 63 -5.87 3.67 -4.14
CA ASN A 63 -7.23 3.22 -4.37
C ASN A 63 -7.42 2.82 -5.86
N LYS A 64 -8.44 2.00 -6.16
CA LYS A 64 -8.65 1.44 -7.51
C LYS A 64 -8.73 2.51 -8.60
N SER A 65 -9.41 3.62 -8.29
CA SER A 65 -9.57 4.76 -9.19
C SER A 65 -8.30 5.59 -9.40
N ARG A 66 -7.21 5.30 -8.67
CA ARG A 66 -5.92 6.02 -8.73
C ARG A 66 -6.04 7.51 -8.39
N THR A 67 -7.02 7.85 -7.55
CA THR A 67 -7.27 9.22 -7.06
C THR A 67 -6.67 9.46 -5.68
N VAL A 68 -6.33 8.41 -4.94
CA VAL A 68 -5.76 8.49 -3.60
C VAL A 68 -4.49 7.65 -3.52
N LEU A 69 -3.36 8.28 -3.17
CA LEU A 69 -2.13 7.58 -2.80
C LEU A 69 -2.26 7.17 -1.33
N THR A 70 -2.42 5.87 -1.10
CA THR A 70 -2.69 5.32 0.24
C THR A 70 -1.40 4.94 0.96
N CYS A 71 -0.43 4.35 0.25
CA CYS A 71 0.87 4.03 0.85
C CYS A 71 1.98 3.97 -0.20
N TYR A 72 3.04 4.72 0.07
CA TYR A 72 4.35 4.63 -0.56
C TYR A 72 5.27 3.78 0.34
N PRO A 73 5.81 2.65 -0.15
CA PRO A 73 6.63 1.77 0.67
C PRO A 73 7.88 2.46 1.23
N ALA A 74 8.05 2.46 2.55
CA ALA A 74 9.14 3.18 3.23
C ALA A 74 10.55 2.71 2.82
N GLY A 75 10.70 1.44 2.44
CA GLY A 75 11.94 0.86 1.95
C GLY A 75 12.29 1.19 0.50
N LYS A 76 11.34 1.73 -0.28
CA LYS A 76 11.57 2.11 -1.68
C LYS A 76 12.57 3.26 -1.78
N LYS A 77 13.59 3.11 -2.64
CA LYS A 77 14.77 4.00 -2.70
C LYS A 77 14.72 5.06 -3.81
N ASP A 78 13.54 5.35 -4.36
CA ASP A 78 13.43 6.39 -5.39
C ASP A 78 13.87 7.75 -4.82
N LYS A 79 14.74 8.45 -5.56
CA LYS A 79 15.21 9.79 -5.19
C LYS A 79 14.14 10.87 -5.36
N SER A 80 13.16 10.61 -6.21
CA SER A 80 12.03 11.47 -6.51
C SER A 80 10.86 10.59 -6.94
N TYR A 81 9.65 10.94 -6.51
CA TYR A 81 8.44 10.23 -6.92
C TYR A 81 7.44 11.21 -7.51
N LYS A 82 7.09 11.03 -8.79
CA LYS A 82 6.03 11.81 -9.44
C LYS A 82 4.70 11.14 -9.15
N ILE A 83 3.88 11.81 -8.35
CA ILE A 83 2.50 11.40 -8.13
C ILE A 83 1.75 11.47 -9.47
N ILE A 84 1.01 10.42 -9.77
CA ILE A 84 0.22 10.33 -11.01
C ILE A 84 -0.83 11.45 -11.08
N ASN A 85 -1.05 12.01 -12.26
CA ASN A 85 -1.91 13.19 -12.44
C ASN A 85 -3.38 12.97 -12.04
N SER A 86 -3.85 11.73 -12.01
CA SER A 86 -5.21 11.39 -11.55
C SER A 86 -5.37 11.48 -10.03
N ALA A 87 -4.27 11.49 -9.27
CA ALA A 87 -4.33 11.55 -7.82
C ALA A 87 -4.73 12.96 -7.36
N THR A 88 -5.80 13.02 -6.57
CA THR A 88 -6.34 14.25 -5.97
C THR A 88 -6.11 14.30 -4.46
N ARG A 89 -5.69 13.18 -3.85
CA ARG A 89 -5.44 13.06 -2.41
C ARG A 89 -4.24 12.17 -2.11
N ILE A 90 -3.55 12.51 -1.02
CA ILE A 90 -2.51 11.69 -0.39
C ILE A 90 -2.98 11.46 1.05
N ASP A 91 -3.03 10.20 1.50
CA ASP A 91 -3.43 9.91 2.88
C ASP A 91 -2.33 10.34 3.87
N ASN A 92 -2.72 10.69 5.09
CA ASN A 92 -1.86 11.33 6.11
C ASN A 92 -0.58 10.56 6.46
N ARG A 93 -0.56 9.22 6.29
CA ARG A 93 0.59 8.35 6.53
C ARG A 93 1.19 7.73 5.28
N ALA A 94 0.81 8.23 4.10
CA ALA A 94 1.20 7.58 2.86
C ALA A 94 2.72 7.56 2.62
N PHE A 95 3.51 8.47 3.20
CA PHE A 95 4.98 8.48 3.11
C PHE A 95 5.67 8.23 4.46
N TYR A 96 4.97 7.66 5.43
CA TYR A 96 5.52 7.37 6.75
C TYR A 96 6.66 6.34 6.65
N ARG A 97 7.72 6.54 7.43
CA ARG A 97 8.92 5.68 7.44
C ARG A 97 9.09 4.94 8.75
#